data_AF-A0A1B9MGY2-F1
#
_entry.id   AF-A0A1B9MGY2-F1
#
_cell.length_a   1.000
_cell.length_b   1.000
_cell.length_c   1.000
_cell.angle_alpha   90.00
_cell.angle_beta   90.00
_cell.angle_gamma   90.00
#
_symmetry.space_group_name_H-M   'P 1'
#
loop_
_entity.id
_entity.type
_entity.pdbx_description
1 polymer ?
#
loop_
_entity_poly.entity_id
_entity_poly.type
_entity_poly.pdbx_seq_one_letter_code
_entity_poly.pdbx_strand_id
1 'polypeptide(L)'
;MDLIKVNNEPIDVNQLNDWLSQLPQDGAIVTFTGKVRSLEKQTISLFLEHYAGMTERVLANIAAQARERWQLSRIAIIHRVDEINANEQIVFVGASSAHRSDAFAATEFIMDILKSEAPFWKKERTSQGENWVQTKKTDKEALKKWY
;
A
#
# COMPACT_ATOMS: atom_id res chain seq x y z
N MET A 1 -15.97 -4.77 -4.36
CA MET A 1 -15.05 -5.79 -4.88
C MET A 1 -13.63 -5.38 -4.55
N ASP A 2 -12.80 -6.31 -4.09
CA ASP A 2 -11.43 -6.02 -3.65
C ASP A 2 -10.42 -6.75 -4.53
N LEU A 3 -9.37 -6.04 -4.94
CA LEU A 3 -8.24 -6.57 -5.68
C LEU A 3 -7.00 -6.47 -4.80
N ILE A 4 -6.51 -7.60 -4.31
CA ILE A 4 -5.37 -7.65 -3.38
C ILE A 4 -4.31 -8.57 -3.97
N LYS A 5 -3.09 -8.05 -4.15
CA LYS A 5 -1.97 -8.81 -4.72
C LYS A 5 -0.66 -8.46 -4.01
N VAL A 6 0.11 -9.48 -3.69
CA VAL A 6 1.50 -9.36 -3.23
C VAL A 6 2.37 -10.19 -4.17
N ASN A 7 3.29 -9.56 -4.89
CA ASN A 7 4.15 -10.20 -5.88
C ASN A 7 5.37 -9.32 -6.19
N ASN A 8 6.21 -9.70 -7.14
CA ASN A 8 7.37 -8.90 -7.54
C ASN A 8 7.19 -8.14 -8.87
N GLU A 9 6.02 -8.26 -9.50
CA GLU A 9 5.73 -7.61 -10.79
C GLU A 9 5.64 -6.08 -10.66
N PRO A 10 6.06 -5.31 -11.68
CA PRO A 10 5.83 -3.88 -11.74
C PRO A 10 4.34 -3.52 -11.60
N ILE A 11 4.05 -2.40 -10.95
CA ILE A 11 2.67 -1.93 -10.73
C ILE A 11 2.22 -1.10 -11.94
N ASP A 12 1.28 -1.61 -12.72
CA ASP A 12 0.59 -0.83 -13.75
C ASP A 12 -0.52 0.02 -13.11
N VAL A 13 -0.15 1.25 -12.75
CA VAL A 13 -1.08 2.22 -12.12
C VAL A 13 -2.24 2.58 -13.04
N ASN A 14 -2.03 2.64 -14.35
CA ASN A 14 -3.09 3.01 -15.28
C ASN A 14 -4.13 1.89 -15.35
N GLN A 15 -3.69 0.64 -15.48
CA GLN A 15 -4.60 -0.51 -15.45
C GLN A 15 -5.43 -0.56 -14.15
N LEU A 16 -4.79 -0.28 -13.01
CA LEU A 16 -5.48 -0.28 -11.72
C LEU A 16 -6.48 0.90 -11.61
N ASN A 17 -6.12 2.07 -12.12
CA ASN A 17 -7.01 3.23 -12.15
C ASN A 17 -8.21 3.01 -13.10
N ASP A 18 -7.98 2.41 -14.26
CA ASP A 18 -9.03 2.00 -15.19
C ASP A 18 -9.96 0.97 -14.56
N TRP A 19 -9.41 0.02 -13.79
CA TRP A 19 -10.22 -0.94 -13.04
C TRP A 19 -11.03 -0.26 -11.92
N LEU A 20 -10.48 0.72 -11.21
CA LEU A 20 -11.22 1.46 -10.17
C LEU A 20 -12.37 2.32 -10.76
N SER A 21 -12.26 2.77 -12.02
CA SER A 21 -13.21 3.68 -12.66
C SER A 21 -14.38 3.04 -13.38
N GLN A 22 -14.48 1.70 -13.40
CA GLN A 22 -15.50 0.99 -14.20
C GLN A 22 -16.95 1.13 -13.71
N LEU A 23 -17.19 1.61 -12.50
CA LEU A 23 -18.53 1.60 -11.91
C LEU A 23 -19.21 2.97 -12.09
N PRO A 24 -20.38 3.03 -12.77
CA PRO A 24 -21.02 4.29 -13.13
C PRO A 24 -21.55 5.10 -11.93
N GLN A 25 -21.77 4.45 -10.79
CA GLN A 25 -22.20 5.12 -9.55
C GLN A 25 -21.06 5.82 -8.79
N ASP A 26 -19.80 5.59 -9.16
CA ASP A 26 -18.66 6.17 -8.47
C ASP A 26 -18.41 7.60 -8.97
N GLY A 27 -18.42 8.54 -8.02
CA GLY A 27 -18.12 9.94 -8.27
C GLY A 27 -16.68 10.33 -7.89
N ALA A 28 -15.92 9.40 -7.30
CA ALA A 28 -14.55 9.65 -6.88
C ALA A 28 -13.69 8.38 -6.89
N ILE A 29 -12.43 8.58 -7.24
CA ILE A 29 -11.35 7.61 -7.09
C ILE A 29 -10.20 8.34 -6.41
N VAL A 30 -9.63 7.73 -5.38
CA VAL A 30 -8.41 8.20 -4.73
C VAL A 30 -7.40 7.07 -4.78
N THR A 31 -6.18 7.42 -5.16
CA THR A 31 -5.06 6.46 -5.24
C THR A 31 -3.84 7.02 -4.53
N PHE A 32 -3.11 6.14 -3.87
CA PHE A 32 -1.79 6.37 -3.31
C PHE A 32 -0.80 5.42 -3.96
N THR A 33 0.36 5.95 -4.37
CA THR A 33 1.48 5.14 -4.86
C THR A 33 2.73 5.44 -4.03
N GLY A 34 3.21 4.44 -3.31
CA GLY A 34 4.49 4.50 -2.61
C GLY A 34 5.63 4.11 -3.55
N LYS A 35 6.78 4.79 -3.39
CA LYS A 35 8.02 4.49 -4.13
C LYS A 35 9.19 4.32 -3.18
N VAL A 36 10.16 3.49 -3.56
CA VAL A 36 11.45 3.40 -2.84
C VAL A 36 12.18 4.73 -3.06
N ARG A 37 12.41 5.48 -2.00
CA ARG A 37 13.11 6.77 -2.08
C ARG A 37 14.61 6.55 -2.00
N SER A 38 15.38 7.17 -2.89
CA SER A 38 16.83 7.30 -2.74
C SER A 38 17.13 8.47 -1.79
N LEU A 39 17.43 8.19 -0.52
CA LEU A 39 17.97 9.20 0.39
C LEU A 39 19.47 9.36 0.10
N GLU A 40 19.92 10.60 -0.14
CA GLU A 40 21.34 10.98 -0.24
C GLU A 40 22.21 10.14 -1.21
N LYS A 41 21.61 9.53 -2.25
CA LYS A 41 22.26 8.64 -3.23
C LYS A 41 22.89 7.37 -2.64
N GLN A 42 22.50 6.94 -1.44
CA GLN A 42 23.05 5.74 -0.83
C GLN A 42 22.19 4.51 -1.09
N THR A 43 20.86 4.62 -1.07
CA THR A 43 19.96 3.48 -1.30
C THR A 43 19.95 3.08 -2.78
N ILE A 44 20.40 1.86 -3.05
CA ILE A 44 20.40 1.24 -4.38
C ILE A 44 19.08 0.50 -4.59
N SER A 45 18.69 -0.31 -3.61
CA SER A 45 17.45 -1.10 -3.64
C SER A 45 16.94 -1.37 -2.24
N LEU A 46 15.66 -1.74 -2.17
CA LEU A 46 15.00 -2.23 -0.97
C LEU A 46 14.56 -3.67 -1.23
N PHE A 47 15.04 -4.61 -0.43
CA PHE A 47 14.57 -5.98 -0.43
C PHE A 47 13.44 -6.13 0.60
N LEU A 48 12.30 -6.67 0.16
CA LEU A 48 11.13 -6.88 0.99
C LEU A 48 10.77 -8.36 1.07
N GLU A 49 10.85 -8.88 2.28
CA GLU A 49 10.32 -10.21 2.61
C GLU A 49 8.91 -10.08 3.21
N HIS A 50 8.10 -11.10 2.98
CA HIS A 50 6.76 -11.18 3.56
C HIS A 50 6.41 -12.64 3.90
N TYR A 51 5.45 -12.82 4.79
CA TYR A 51 4.91 -14.13 5.08
C TYR A 51 3.80 -14.44 4.08
N ALA A 52 4.11 -15.25 3.06
CA ALA A 52 3.17 -15.63 2.01
C ALA A 52 1.87 -16.22 2.59
N GLY A 53 0.74 -15.72 2.11
CA GLY A 53 -0.60 -16.07 2.58
C GLY A 53 -1.05 -15.31 3.83
N MET A 54 -0.16 -15.02 4.79
CA MET A 54 -0.53 -14.23 5.97
C MET A 54 -0.64 -12.74 5.62
N THR A 55 0.31 -12.21 4.85
CA THR A 55 0.29 -10.81 4.42
C THR A 55 -1.01 -10.49 3.67
N GLU A 56 -1.39 -11.32 2.70
CA GLU A 56 -2.61 -11.16 1.91
C GLU A 56 -3.87 -11.22 2.79
N ARG A 57 -3.89 -12.10 3.80
CA ARG A 57 -4.98 -12.17 4.78
C ARG A 57 -5.08 -10.89 5.61
N VAL A 58 -3.95 -10.34 6.05
CA VAL A 58 -3.92 -9.07 6.78
C VAL A 58 -4.44 -7.93 5.89
N LEU A 59 -3.97 -7.84 4.63
CA LEU A 59 -4.46 -6.84 3.69
C LEU A 59 -5.96 -6.97 3.41
N ALA A 60 -6.47 -8.19 3.30
CA ALA A 60 -7.90 -8.45 3.15
C ALA A 60 -8.69 -7.99 4.37
N ASN A 61 -8.17 -8.23 5.57
CA ASN A 61 -8.77 -7.75 6.81
C ASN A 61 -8.78 -6.21 6.90
N ILE A 62 -7.72 -5.55 6.45
CA ILE A 62 -7.66 -4.08 6.39
C ILE A 62 -8.72 -3.53 5.42
N ALA A 63 -8.87 -4.15 4.25
CA ALA A 63 -9.91 -3.77 3.29
C ALA A 63 -11.32 -3.98 3.86
N ALA A 64 -11.55 -5.08 4.59
CA ALA A 64 -12.82 -5.34 5.29
C ALA A 64 -13.13 -4.25 6.33
N GLN A 65 -12.16 -3.90 7.19
CA GLN A 65 -12.30 -2.82 8.17
C GLN A 65 -12.59 -1.46 7.51
N ALA A 66 -12.00 -1.17 6.35
CA ALA A 66 -12.31 0.06 5.61
C ALA A 66 -13.77 0.07 5.12
N ARG A 67 -14.28 -1.08 4.66
CA ARG A 67 -15.68 -1.22 4.21
C ARG A 67 -16.70 -1.14 5.35
N GLU A 68 -16.31 -1.50 6.56
CA GLU A 68 -17.16 -1.31 7.75
C GLU A 68 -17.33 0.18 8.09
N ARG A 69 -16.36 1.03 7.72
CA ARG A 69 -16.32 2.45 8.06
C ARG A 69 -16.84 3.37 6.95
N TRP A 70 -16.66 2.99 5.68
CA TRP A 70 -16.97 3.83 4.53
C TRP A 70 -17.70 3.07 3.42
N GLN A 71 -18.53 3.77 2.65
CA GLN A 71 -19.25 3.18 1.52
C GLN A 71 -18.35 3.16 0.28
N LEU A 72 -17.66 2.04 0.09
CA LEU A 72 -16.66 1.86 -0.96
C LEU A 72 -17.16 0.89 -2.03
N SER A 73 -16.96 1.23 -3.30
CA SER A 73 -17.32 0.36 -4.41
C SER A 73 -16.20 -0.64 -4.72
N ARG A 74 -15.00 -0.13 -5.03
CA ARG A 74 -13.80 -0.94 -5.28
C ARG A 74 -12.64 -0.53 -4.37
N ILE A 75 -11.83 -1.51 -3.98
CA ILE A 75 -10.56 -1.31 -3.28
C ILE A 75 -9.49 -2.10 -4.03
N ALA A 76 -8.34 -1.49 -4.27
CA ALA A 76 -7.16 -2.14 -4.80
C ALA A 76 -5.98 -1.95 -3.84
N ILE A 77 -5.32 -3.04 -3.45
CA ILE A 77 -4.11 -3.04 -2.61
C ILE A 77 -3.07 -3.95 -3.27
N ILE A 78 -2.06 -3.34 -3.87
CA ILE A 78 -0.98 -4.06 -4.57
C ILE A 78 0.32 -3.71 -3.89
N HIS A 79 1.05 -4.71 -3.40
CA HIS A 79 2.34 -4.50 -2.75
C HIS A 79 3.42 -5.35 -3.42
N ARG A 80 4.53 -4.72 -3.80
CA ARG A 80 5.69 -5.41 -4.35
C ARG A 80 6.56 -6.00 -3.24
N VAL A 81 7.15 -7.15 -3.50
CA VAL A 81 8.13 -7.84 -2.65
C VAL A 81 9.39 -8.14 -3.46
N ASP A 82 10.36 -8.81 -2.84
CA ASP A 82 11.72 -9.04 -3.36
C ASP A 82 12.51 -7.73 -3.53
N GLU A 83 13.47 -7.70 -4.46
CA GLU A 83 14.32 -6.55 -4.70
C GLU A 83 13.60 -5.49 -5.54
N ILE A 84 13.49 -4.27 -4.99
CA ILE A 84 12.86 -3.13 -5.63
C ILE A 84 13.88 -1.99 -5.70
N ASN A 85 14.19 -1.53 -6.90
CA ASN A 85 15.21 -0.50 -7.08
C ASN A 85 14.74 0.86 -6.56
N ALA A 86 15.71 1.71 -6.23
CA ALA A 86 15.43 3.11 -5.94
C ALA A 86 14.61 3.76 -7.07
N ASN A 87 13.64 4.59 -6.68
CA ASN A 87 12.68 5.26 -7.55
C ASN A 87 11.66 4.35 -8.26
N GLU A 88 11.61 3.05 -7.95
CA GLU A 88 10.52 2.18 -8.37
C GLU A 88 9.32 2.23 -7.41
N GLN A 89 8.15 1.87 -7.92
CA GLN A 89 6.94 1.73 -7.13
C GLN A 89 7.05 0.49 -6.23
N ILE A 90 6.60 0.61 -4.99
CA ILE A 90 6.59 -0.46 -3.98
C ILE A 90 5.17 -0.84 -3.58
N VAL A 91 4.25 0.12 -3.53
CA VAL A 91 2.88 -0.14 -3.10
C VAL A 91 1.91 0.77 -3.84
N PHE A 92 0.74 0.23 -4.14
CA PHE A 92 -0.41 0.97 -4.64
C PHE A 92 -1.62 0.65 -3.76
N VAL A 93 -2.33 1.69 -3.35
CA VAL A 93 -3.63 1.59 -2.69
C VAL A 93 -4.59 2.49 -3.45
N GLY A 94 -5.77 2.01 -3.78
CA GLY A 94 -6.81 2.84 -4.38
C GLY A 94 -8.19 2.44 -3.92
N ALA A 95 -9.08 3.42 -3.79
CA ALA A 95 -10.47 3.22 -3.43
C ALA A 95 -11.38 4.07 -4.33
N SER A 96 -12.51 3.50 -4.73
CA SER A 96 -13.58 4.19 -5.45
C SER A 96 -14.85 4.27 -4.61
N SER A 97 -15.58 5.37 -4.73
CA SER A 97 -16.83 5.62 -4.00
C SER A 97 -17.71 6.65 -4.70
N ALA A 98 -18.98 6.75 -4.28
CA ALA A 98 -19.91 7.79 -4.75
C ALA A 98 -19.43 9.21 -4.39
N HIS A 99 -18.81 9.38 -3.22
CA HIS A 99 -18.35 10.67 -2.72
C HIS A 99 -16.88 10.65 -2.31
N ARG A 100 -16.14 11.70 -2.69
CA ARG A 100 -14.69 11.80 -2.47
C ARG A 100 -14.24 11.64 -1.02
N SER A 101 -15.06 12.02 -0.04
CA SER A 101 -14.74 11.92 1.39
C SER A 101 -14.35 10.49 1.77
N ASP A 102 -15.14 9.53 1.30
CA ASP A 102 -15.00 8.11 1.62
C ASP A 102 -13.76 7.53 0.94
N ALA A 103 -13.53 7.87 -0.34
CA ALA A 103 -12.34 7.44 -1.06
C ALA A 103 -11.05 7.98 -0.42
N PHE A 104 -11.02 9.26 -0.02
CA PHE A 104 -9.86 9.84 0.68
C PHE A 104 -9.61 9.16 2.02
N ALA A 105 -10.64 9.10 2.87
CA ALA A 105 -10.51 8.55 4.22
C ALA A 105 -10.11 7.07 4.19
N ALA A 106 -10.72 6.28 3.31
CA ALA A 106 -10.40 4.87 3.17
C ALA A 106 -8.99 4.63 2.64
N THR A 107 -8.54 5.37 1.61
CA THR A 107 -7.19 5.20 1.05
C THR A 107 -6.13 5.54 2.10
N GLU A 108 -6.32 6.61 2.86
CA GLU A 108 -5.42 7.01 3.94
C GLU A 108 -5.42 5.97 5.08
N PHE A 109 -6.60 5.55 5.55
CA PHE A 109 -6.76 4.51 6.56
C PHE A 109 -6.04 3.22 6.17
N ILE A 110 -6.31 2.68 4.98
CA ILE A 110 -5.69 1.44 4.50
C ILE A 110 -4.17 1.57 4.53
N MET A 111 -3.64 2.71 4.09
CA MET A 111 -2.21 2.91 3.99
C MET A 111 -1.52 3.02 5.37
N ASP A 112 -2.19 3.67 6.34
CA ASP A 112 -1.71 3.78 7.72
C ASP A 112 -1.73 2.42 8.43
N ILE A 113 -2.84 1.68 8.35
CA ILE A 113 -2.93 0.33 8.96
C ILE A 113 -1.92 -0.62 8.31
N LEU A 114 -1.81 -0.63 6.98
CA LEU A 114 -0.86 -1.48 6.25
C LEU A 114 0.57 -1.25 6.74
N LYS A 115 1.01 0.01 6.90
CA LYS A 115 2.38 0.31 7.36
C LYS A 115 2.68 -0.19 8.76
N SER A 116 1.67 -0.37 9.61
CA SER A 116 1.86 -0.83 10.98
C SER A 116 1.60 -2.32 11.18
N GLU A 117 0.62 -2.90 10.48
CA GLU A 117 0.15 -4.27 10.73
C GLU A 117 0.66 -5.29 9.72
N ALA A 118 0.99 -4.87 8.49
CA ALA A 118 1.39 -5.83 7.47
C ALA A 118 2.82 -6.36 7.77
N PRO A 119 3.01 -7.70 7.83
CA PRO A 119 4.28 -8.31 8.19
C PRO A 119 5.25 -8.26 7.01
N PHE A 120 5.89 -7.10 6.84
CA PHE A 120 6.94 -6.85 5.87
C PHE A 120 8.28 -6.61 6.58
N TRP A 121 9.30 -7.37 6.19
CA TRP A 121 10.67 -7.14 6.65
C TRP A 121 11.46 -6.45 5.56
N LYS A 122 12.09 -5.33 5.91
CA LYS A 122 12.73 -4.42 4.97
C LYS A 122 14.23 -4.47 5.16
N LYS A 123 14.96 -4.79 4.11
CA LYS A 123 16.41 -4.75 4.08
C LYS A 123 16.86 -3.76 3.00
N GLU A 124 17.55 -2.72 3.42
CA GLU A 124 18.04 -1.67 2.53
C GLU A 124 19.45 -2.03 2.04
N ARG A 125 19.67 -1.97 0.73
CA ARG A 125 20.99 -2.12 0.11
C ARG A 125 21.54 -0.74 -0.25
N THR A 126 22.75 -0.46 0.21
CA THR A 126 23.49 0.76 -0.10
C THR A 126 24.87 0.44 -0.67
N SER A 127 25.60 1.48 -1.11
CA SER A 127 27.00 1.34 -1.52
C SER A 127 27.94 0.85 -0.42
N GLN A 128 27.52 0.92 0.85
CA GLN A 128 28.31 0.50 2.01
C GLN A 128 27.93 -0.89 2.53
N GLY A 129 26.90 -1.52 1.97
CA GLY A 129 26.43 -2.85 2.40
C GLY A 129 24.91 -2.90 2.58
N GLU A 130 24.44 -3.90 3.32
CA GLU A 130 23.01 -4.15 3.51
C GLU A 130 22.62 -4.08 4.98
N ASN A 131 21.51 -3.39 5.28
CA ASN A 131 21.05 -3.18 6.65
C ASN A 131 19.55 -3.47 6.78
N TRP A 132 19.16 -4.12 7.88
CA TRP A 132 17.75 -4.29 8.22
C TRP A 132 17.17 -2.98 8.75
N VAL A 133 16.03 -2.56 8.19
CA VAL A 133 15.36 -1.30 8.54
C VAL A 133 14.33 -1.57 9.63
N GLN A 134 14.44 -0.84 10.74
CA GLN A 134 13.45 -0.89 11.81
C GLN A 134 12.19 -0.08 11.46
N THR A 135 11.04 -0.55 11.95
CA THR A 135 9.76 0.15 11.86
C THR A 135 9.82 1.51 12.55
N LYS A 136 9.23 2.55 11.93
CA LYS A 136 9.30 3.91 12.45
C LYS A 136 8.27 4.14 13.55
N LYS A 137 8.63 4.94 14.55
CA LYS A 137 7.69 5.37 15.62
C LYS A 137 6.50 6.17 15.07
N THR A 138 6.70 6.93 13.99
CA THR A 138 5.67 7.74 13.33
C THR A 138 4.49 6.91 12.81
N ASP A 139 4.74 5.65 12.41
CA ASP A 139 3.70 4.78 11.88
C ASP A 139 2.69 4.39 13.00
N LYS A 140 3.17 4.26 14.25
CA LYS A 140 2.31 3.99 15.41
C LYS A 140 1.46 5.19 15.83
N GLU A 141 1.91 6.40 15.56
CA GLU A 141 1.16 7.62 15.90
C GLU A 141 0.02 7.84 14.90
N ALA A 142 0.25 7.55 13.62
CA ALA A 142 -0.79 7.60 12.58
C ALA A 142 -1.99 6.68 12.92
N LEU A 143 -1.74 5.50 13.50
CA LEU A 143 -2.80 4.58 13.93
C LEU A 143 -3.78 5.19 14.95
N LYS A 144 -3.32 6.08 15.82
CA LYS A 144 -4.18 6.71 16.85
C LYS A 144 -5.28 7.58 16.25
N LYS A 145 -5.18 7.96 14.98
CA LYS A 145 -6.25 8.66 14.27
C LYS A 145 -7.48 7.76 14.05
N TRP A 146 -7.28 6.45 14.05
CA TRP A 146 -8.26 5.46 13.59
C TRP A 146 -8.87 4.62 14.72
N TYR A 147 -8.38 4.78 15.95
CA TYR A 147 -8.84 4.13 17.19
C TYR A 147 -8.90 5.15 18.32
#